data_AF-A0A924Z0Y9-F1
#
_entry.id   AF-A0A924Z0Y9-F1
#
_cell.length_a   1.000
_cell.length_b   1.000
_cell.length_c   1.000
_cell.angle_alpha   90.00
_cell.angle_beta   90.00
_cell.angle_gamma   90.00
#
_symmetry.space_group_name_H-M   'P 1'
#
loop_
_entity.id
_entity.type
_entity.pdbx_description
1 polymer ?
#
loop_
_entity_poly.entity_id
_entity_poly.type
_entity_poly.pdbx_seq_one_letter_code
_entity_poly.pdbx_strand_id
1 'polypeptide(L)'
;MNPPHEAFLRRAAEAEAASAARAARAAPEGGSAPDTTARIGVSRPHESAHLHVAGAAPYIDDLPETAGTLHAALGLPPVAHGTLRGINLATLRAQPGVVAVLTAADIPGPNDCGPIIHDDPILAVLGQAGTLHHVGQPVFAVIATSREAARRAAALAPQV
;
A
#
# COMPACT_ATOMS: atom_id res chain seq x y z
N MET A 1 15.41 6.53 20.50
CA MET A 1 14.80 7.87 20.27
C MET A 1 14.45 7.90 18.80
N ASN A 2 13.19 7.67 18.44
CA ASN A 2 12.78 7.63 17.03
C ASN A 2 12.83 9.05 16.46
N PRO A 3 13.33 9.24 15.22
CA PRO A 3 13.21 10.53 14.56
C PRO A 3 11.71 10.88 14.39
N PRO A 4 11.35 12.18 14.41
CA PRO A 4 9.97 12.61 14.31
C PRO A 4 9.36 12.20 12.96
N HIS A 5 8.11 11.74 12.99
CA HIS A 5 7.30 11.27 11.85
C HIS A 5 7.37 12.21 10.62
N GLU A 6 7.50 13.52 10.84
CA GLU A 6 7.65 14.52 9.77
C GLU A 6 8.90 14.32 8.90
N ALA A 7 10.00 13.82 9.46
CA ALA A 7 11.24 13.58 8.71
C ALA A 7 11.10 12.38 7.75
N PHE A 8 10.24 11.42 8.10
CA PHE A 8 9.92 10.27 7.25
C PHE A 8 9.04 10.72 6.06
N LEU A 9 8.02 11.52 6.32
CA LEU A 9 7.10 12.02 5.28
C LEU A 9 7.81 12.90 4.24
N ARG A 10 8.75 13.76 4.66
CA ARG A 10 9.53 14.59 3.72
C ARG A 10 10.41 13.75 2.79
N ARG A 11 11.08 12.72 3.33
CA ARG A 11 11.94 11.82 2.53
C ARG A 11 11.14 10.96 1.56
N ALA A 12 9.93 10.54 1.94
CA ALA A 12 9.03 9.80 1.05
C ALA A 12 8.62 10.65 -0.17
N ALA A 13 8.24 11.92 0.05
CA ALA A 13 7.89 12.84 -1.03
C ALA A 13 9.05 13.10 -2.01
N GLU A 14 10.29 13.23 -1.49
CA GLU A 14 11.50 13.39 -2.31
C GLU A 14 11.82 12.14 -3.16
N ALA A 15 11.62 10.95 -2.60
CA ALA A 15 11.80 9.69 -3.31
C ALA A 15 10.73 9.46 -4.40
N GLU A 16 9.48 9.84 -4.14
CA GLU A 16 8.38 9.80 -5.10
C GLU A 16 8.66 10.71 -6.31
N ALA A 17 9.12 11.94 -6.06
CA ALA A 17 9.53 12.87 -7.11
C ALA A 17 10.69 12.33 -7.97
N ALA A 18 11.65 11.64 -7.35
CA ALA A 18 12.78 11.01 -8.06
C ALA A 18 12.34 9.78 -8.90
N SER A 19 11.36 9.01 -8.43
CA SER A 19 10.76 7.89 -9.16
C SER A 19 9.99 8.37 -10.40
N ALA A 20 9.16 9.41 -10.24
CA ALA A 20 8.43 10.04 -11.33
C ALA A 20 9.38 10.57 -12.43
N ALA A 21 10.51 11.17 -12.03
CA ALA A 21 11.54 11.64 -12.96
C ALA A 21 12.26 10.50 -13.71
N ARG A 22 12.37 9.31 -13.12
CA ARG A 22 12.95 8.11 -13.77
C ARG A 22 11.98 7.44 -14.73
N ALA A 23 10.71 7.35 -14.36
CA ALA A 23 9.65 6.83 -15.24
C ALA A 23 9.53 7.66 -16.54
N ALA A 24 9.68 8.99 -16.44
CA ALA A 24 9.67 9.88 -17.60
C ALA A 24 10.86 9.68 -18.57
N ARG A 25 11.95 9.05 -18.11
CA ARG A 25 13.19 8.86 -18.90
C ARG A 25 13.24 7.52 -19.66
N ALA A 26 12.23 6.67 -19.50
CA ALA A 26 12.16 5.33 -20.08
C ALA A 26 11.30 5.23 -21.34
N ALA A 27 10.87 6.35 -21.93
CA ALA A 27 10.15 6.33 -23.21
C ALA A 27 11.13 6.07 -24.37
N PRO A 28 10.94 5.03 -25.20
CA PRO A 28 11.73 4.85 -26.40
C PRO A 28 11.30 5.87 -27.46
N GLU A 29 12.25 6.61 -28.03
CA GLU A 29 12.05 7.40 -29.24
C GLU A 29 11.95 6.46 -30.46
N GLY A 30 10.75 5.97 -30.72
CA GLY A 30 10.41 5.14 -31.88
C GLY A 30 9.31 5.78 -32.71
N GLY A 31 9.58 6.94 -33.31
CA GLY A 31 8.63 7.68 -34.15
C GLY A 31 8.46 7.05 -35.54
N SER A 32 7.39 6.28 -35.73
CA SER A 32 6.80 6.04 -37.04
C SER A 32 5.89 7.23 -37.42
N ALA A 33 5.95 7.67 -38.68
CA ALA A 33 5.22 8.84 -39.18
C ALA A 33 3.70 8.76 -38.88
N PRO A 34 3.03 9.88 -38.56
CA PRO A 34 1.61 9.88 -38.22
C PRO A 34 0.76 9.57 -39.47
N ASP A 35 0.21 8.37 -39.53
CA ASP A 35 -0.82 8.02 -40.51
C ASP A 35 -2.04 8.92 -40.28
N THR A 36 -2.22 9.91 -41.16
CA THR A 36 -3.09 11.07 -40.97
C THR A 36 -4.54 10.76 -41.35
N THR A 37 -5.07 9.61 -40.94
CA THR A 37 -6.53 9.43 -40.85
C THR A 37 -6.90 8.80 -39.51
N ALA A 38 -7.30 9.63 -38.55
CA ALA A 38 -7.99 9.16 -37.36
C ALA A 38 -9.28 8.46 -37.81
N ARG A 39 -9.31 7.13 -37.74
CA ARG A 39 -10.45 6.30 -38.15
C ARG A 39 -11.15 5.81 -36.90
N ILE A 40 -12.41 6.21 -36.73
CA ILE A 40 -13.30 5.73 -35.65
C ILE A 40 -13.93 4.41 -36.12
N GLY A 41 -14.08 3.44 -35.22
CA GLY A 41 -14.75 2.16 -35.51
C GLY A 41 -13.86 1.07 -36.14
N VAL A 42 -12.54 1.23 -36.15
CA VAL A 42 -11.59 0.18 -36.56
C VAL A 42 -11.00 -0.53 -35.34
N SER A 43 -10.81 -1.86 -35.44
CA SER A 43 -10.18 -2.65 -34.39
C SER A 43 -8.66 -2.44 -34.38
N ARG A 44 -8.18 -1.56 -33.52
CA ARG A 44 -6.74 -1.29 -33.32
C ARG A 44 -6.22 -2.11 -32.13
N PRO A 45 -5.01 -2.66 -32.21
CA PRO A 45 -4.35 -3.23 -31.04
C PRO A 45 -4.22 -2.17 -29.93
N HIS A 46 -4.32 -2.60 -28.67
CA HIS A 46 -4.03 -1.75 -27.53
C HIS A 46 -2.59 -1.21 -27.62
N GLU A 47 -2.37 0.07 -27.30
CA GLU A 47 -1.07 0.75 -27.42
C GLU A 47 0.07 -0.03 -26.74
N SER A 48 -0.18 -0.53 -25.52
CA SER A 48 0.78 -1.29 -24.73
C SER A 48 0.75 -2.80 -24.99
N ALA A 49 -0.04 -3.31 -25.95
CA ALA A 49 -0.20 -4.76 -26.17
C ALA A 49 1.14 -5.48 -26.36
N HIS A 50 2.02 -4.89 -27.16
CA HIS A 50 3.36 -5.42 -27.42
C HIS A 50 4.24 -5.47 -26.15
N LEU A 51 4.10 -4.51 -25.23
CA LEU A 51 4.81 -4.49 -23.95
C LEU A 51 4.27 -5.57 -23.00
N HIS A 52 2.95 -5.76 -22.95
CA HIS A 52 2.34 -6.78 -22.10
C HIS A 52 2.76 -8.20 -22.51
N VAL A 53 2.71 -8.52 -23.81
CA VAL A 53 3.09 -9.87 -24.29
C VAL A 53 4.60 -10.12 -24.17
N ALA A 54 5.40 -9.07 -24.12
CA ALA A 54 6.85 -9.15 -23.91
C ALA A 54 7.25 -9.17 -22.42
N GLY A 55 6.31 -8.95 -21.49
CA GLY A 55 6.63 -8.76 -20.07
C GLY A 55 7.42 -7.48 -19.79
N ALA A 56 7.35 -6.49 -20.68
CA ALA A 56 8.10 -5.23 -20.61
C ALA A 56 7.23 -4.05 -20.13
N ALA A 57 5.92 -4.25 -19.96
CA ALA A 57 5.04 -3.25 -19.37
C ALA A 57 5.29 -3.18 -17.86
N PRO A 58 5.75 -2.05 -17.31
CA PRO A 58 6.05 -1.95 -15.88
C PRO A 58 4.76 -1.91 -15.05
N TYR A 59 4.66 -2.79 -14.06
CA TYR A 59 3.69 -2.70 -12.97
C TYR A 59 4.36 -2.22 -11.68
N ILE A 60 3.56 -1.84 -10.69
CA ILE A 60 4.07 -1.20 -9.46
C ILE A 60 5.12 -2.04 -8.71
N ASP A 61 4.99 -3.37 -8.72
CA ASP A 61 5.91 -4.30 -8.01
C ASP A 61 7.13 -4.65 -8.87
N ASP A 62 7.14 -4.28 -10.16
CA ASP A 62 8.30 -4.44 -11.05
C ASP A 62 9.28 -3.26 -10.90
N LEU A 63 8.83 -2.15 -10.29
CA LEU A 63 9.65 -0.98 -10.10
C LEU A 63 10.77 -1.28 -9.08
N PRO A 64 12.02 -0.85 -9.34
CA PRO A 64 13.12 -1.06 -8.42
C PRO A 64 12.85 -0.42 -7.05
N GLU A 65 13.02 -1.21 -5.99
CA GLU A 65 12.90 -0.70 -4.62
C GLU A 65 14.00 0.33 -4.32
N THR A 66 13.61 1.45 -3.70
CA THR A 66 14.57 2.45 -3.25
C THR A 66 15.29 1.96 -2.00
N ALA A 67 16.55 2.36 -1.82
CA ALA A 67 17.31 2.00 -0.62
C ALA A 67 16.58 2.47 0.65
N GLY A 68 16.39 1.55 1.60
CA GLY A 68 15.67 1.82 2.85
C GLY A 68 14.15 1.72 2.76
N THR A 69 13.60 1.19 1.66
CA THR A 69 12.16 0.86 1.56
C THR A 69 11.77 -0.07 2.71
N LEU A 70 10.64 0.24 3.35
CA LEU A 70 9.98 -0.61 4.33
C LEU A 70 8.75 -1.24 3.69
N HIS A 71 8.32 -2.37 4.23
CA HIS A 71 7.18 -3.11 3.72
C HIS A 71 6.07 -3.14 4.75
N ALA A 72 4.84 -3.00 4.28
CA ALA A 72 3.65 -3.05 5.10
C ALA A 72 2.89 -4.37 4.91
N ALA A 73 2.30 -4.89 5.98
CA ALA A 73 1.32 -5.96 5.92
C ALA A 73 0.18 -5.68 6.91
N LEU A 74 -1.04 -6.02 6.53
CA LEU A 74 -2.24 -5.75 7.32
C LEU A 74 -2.54 -6.90 8.29
N GLY A 75 -2.82 -6.55 9.54
CA GLY A 75 -3.43 -7.44 10.51
C GLY A 75 -4.94 -7.45 10.31
N LEU A 76 -5.50 -8.65 10.11
CA LEU A 76 -6.90 -8.85 9.76
C LEU A 76 -7.64 -9.59 10.88
N PRO A 77 -8.95 -9.35 11.06
CA PRO A 77 -9.73 -9.99 12.11
C PRO A 77 -9.95 -11.46 11.77
N PRO A 78 -10.02 -12.34 12.79
CA PRO A 78 -10.35 -13.75 12.60
C PRO A 78 -11.87 -14.00 12.41
N VAL A 79 -12.69 -12.95 12.54
CA VAL A 79 -14.16 -13.03 12.50
C VAL A 79 -14.73 -12.09 11.46
N ALA A 80 -15.90 -12.45 10.93
CA ALA A 80 -16.62 -11.62 9.96
C ALA A 80 -17.27 -10.39 10.60
N HIS A 81 -17.78 -10.51 11.83
CA HIS A 81 -18.43 -9.40 12.52
C HIS A 81 -18.24 -9.54 14.02
N GLY A 82 -18.03 -8.42 14.72
CA GLY A 82 -17.86 -8.44 16.17
C GLY A 82 -17.36 -7.12 16.73
N THR A 83 -17.26 -7.02 18.05
CA THR A 83 -16.72 -5.83 18.71
C THR A 83 -15.23 -6.00 19.02
N LEU A 84 -14.40 -5.13 18.47
CA LEU A 84 -12.96 -5.10 18.72
C LEU A 84 -12.64 -4.38 20.02
N ARG A 85 -12.61 -5.14 21.13
CA ARG A 85 -12.44 -4.59 22.48
C ARG A 85 -11.04 -4.03 22.74
N GLY A 86 -10.02 -4.58 22.08
CA GLY A 86 -8.63 -4.18 22.22
C GLY A 86 -7.69 -5.17 21.52
N ILE A 87 -6.43 -4.78 21.40
CA ILE A 87 -5.35 -5.59 20.81
C ILE A 87 -4.04 -5.37 21.59
N ASN A 88 -3.26 -6.43 21.81
CA ASN A 88 -1.94 -6.39 22.42
C ASN A 88 -0.83 -6.48 21.38
N LEU A 89 -0.37 -5.32 20.93
CA LEU A 89 0.65 -5.22 19.87
C LEU A 89 2.08 -5.51 20.32
N ALA A 90 2.33 -5.80 21.60
CA ALA A 90 3.67 -6.00 22.13
C ALA A 90 4.39 -7.17 21.42
N THR A 91 3.68 -8.29 21.22
CA THR A 91 4.21 -9.48 20.54
C THR A 91 4.61 -9.19 19.09
N LEU A 92 3.87 -8.31 18.41
CA LEU A 92 4.16 -7.92 17.02
C LEU A 92 5.37 -7.00 16.95
N ARG A 93 5.43 -6.01 17.84
CA ARG A 93 6.56 -5.07 17.94
C ARG A 93 7.88 -5.75 18.29
N ALA A 94 7.81 -6.89 18.98
CA ALA A 94 8.97 -7.69 19.31
C ALA A 94 9.46 -8.60 18.17
N GLN A 95 8.73 -8.72 17.06
CA GLN A 95 9.15 -9.58 15.95
C GLN A 95 10.40 -9.03 15.24
N PRO A 96 11.36 -9.89 14.87
CA PRO A 96 12.55 -9.45 14.15
C PRO A 96 12.22 -8.71 12.85
N GLY A 97 12.82 -7.52 12.68
CA GLY A 97 12.64 -6.69 11.49
C GLY A 97 11.40 -5.80 11.50
N VAL A 98 10.51 -5.91 12.49
CA VAL A 98 9.40 -4.97 12.66
C VAL A 98 9.92 -3.62 13.14
N VAL A 99 9.53 -2.57 12.43
CA VAL A 99 9.89 -1.17 12.70
C VAL A 99 8.76 -0.46 13.44
N ALA A 100 7.52 -0.70 13.04
CA ALA A 100 6.34 -0.09 13.66
C ALA A 100 5.11 -0.98 13.49
N VAL A 101 4.13 -0.79 14.38
CA VAL A 101 2.77 -1.33 14.22
C VAL A 101 1.80 -0.19 14.45
N LEU A 102 1.08 0.16 13.40
CA LEU A 102 0.18 1.31 13.32
C LEU A 102 -1.27 0.86 13.47
N THR A 103 -2.05 1.66 14.16
CA THR A 103 -3.48 1.50 14.42
C THR A 103 -4.25 2.71 13.92
N ALA A 104 -5.58 2.67 13.98
CA ALA A 104 -6.41 3.83 13.68
C ALA A 104 -6.00 5.10 14.46
N ALA A 105 -5.44 4.97 15.67
CA ALA A 105 -4.99 6.10 16.49
C ALA A 105 -3.72 6.78 15.96
N ASP A 106 -2.97 6.12 15.07
CA ASP A 106 -1.76 6.66 14.48
C ASP A 106 -2.05 7.45 13.18
N ILE A 107 -3.30 7.48 12.72
CA ILE A 107 -3.73 8.23 11.54
C ILE A 107 -3.89 9.72 11.94
N PRO A 108 -3.09 10.64 11.38
CA PRO A 108 -3.13 12.05 11.78
C PRO A 108 -4.36 12.81 11.27
N GLY A 109 -5.07 12.23 10.29
CA GLY A 109 -6.26 12.80 9.66
C GLY A 109 -7.51 11.94 9.88
N PRO A 110 -8.55 12.14 9.06
CA PRO A 110 -9.72 11.29 9.06
C PRO A 110 -9.34 9.83 8.76
N ASN A 111 -9.85 8.91 9.58
CA ASN A 111 -9.73 7.48 9.35
C ASN A 111 -10.88 7.00 8.45
N ASP A 112 -10.86 7.41 7.19
CA ASP A 112 -11.89 7.09 6.18
C ASP A 112 -11.26 7.06 4.78
N CYS A 113 -11.64 6.07 3.97
CA CYS A 113 -11.26 5.92 2.57
C CYS A 113 -12.46 5.73 1.63
N GLY A 114 -13.67 6.02 2.12
CA GLY A 114 -14.89 5.89 1.33
C GLY A 114 -14.94 6.93 0.20
N PRO A 115 -15.07 6.52 -1.08
CA PRO A 115 -14.95 7.44 -2.21
C PRO A 115 -16.21 8.29 -2.46
N ILE A 116 -17.36 7.83 -1.95
CA ILE A 116 -18.68 8.47 -2.17
C ILE A 116 -19.38 8.68 -0.82
N ILE A 117 -19.52 7.60 -0.05
CA ILE A 117 -20.03 7.61 1.32
C ILE A 117 -18.82 7.44 2.23
N HIS A 118 -18.71 8.30 3.24
CA HIS A 118 -17.64 8.27 4.23
C HIS A 118 -17.99 7.31 5.38
N ASP A 119 -18.08 6.03 5.04
CA ASP A 119 -18.42 4.93 5.95
C ASP A 119 -17.41 3.77 5.91
N ASP A 120 -16.23 3.96 5.29
CA ASP A 120 -15.21 2.93 5.14
C ASP A 120 -13.90 3.34 5.84
N PRO A 121 -13.65 2.85 7.07
CA PRO A 121 -12.44 3.22 7.80
C PRO A 121 -11.19 2.56 7.23
N ILE A 122 -10.09 3.32 7.15
CA ILE A 122 -8.78 2.80 6.69
C ILE A 122 -8.30 1.66 7.60
N LEU A 123 -8.40 1.84 8.92
CA LEU A 123 -8.15 0.83 9.94
C LEU A 123 -9.31 0.79 10.94
N ALA A 124 -9.73 -0.39 11.37
CA ALA A 124 -10.79 -0.54 12.37
C ALA A 124 -10.44 0.17 13.69
N VAL A 125 -11.40 0.91 14.23
CA VAL A 125 -11.24 1.63 15.51
C VAL A 125 -11.28 0.64 16.68
N LEU A 126 -10.44 0.87 17.68
CA LEU A 126 -10.40 0.05 18.91
C LEU A 126 -11.41 0.54 19.94
N GLY A 127 -11.95 -0.37 20.76
CA GLY A 127 -12.74 -0.05 21.95
C GLY A 127 -14.25 -0.19 21.77
N GLN A 128 -15.03 0.51 22.59
CA GLN A 128 -16.51 0.35 22.66
C GLN A 128 -17.23 0.71 21.34
N ALA A 129 -16.62 1.56 20.50
CA ALA A 129 -17.13 1.90 19.18
C ALA A 129 -16.56 1.00 18.06
N GLY A 130 -15.60 0.13 18.37
CA GLY A 130 -14.91 -0.72 17.40
C GLY A 130 -15.78 -1.87 16.95
N THR A 131 -16.50 -1.72 15.83
CA THR A 131 -17.23 -2.81 15.19
C THR A 131 -16.48 -3.28 13.95
N LEU A 132 -16.31 -4.59 13.85
CA LEU A 132 -15.83 -5.27 12.66
C LEU A 132 -17.04 -5.63 11.81
N HIS A 133 -16.97 -5.33 10.52
CA HIS A 133 -18.10 -5.45 9.59
C HIS A 133 -17.94 -6.61 8.60
N HIS A 134 -16.71 -7.02 8.30
CA HIS A 134 -16.44 -8.14 7.39
C HIS A 134 -15.09 -8.82 7.66
N VAL A 135 -14.94 -10.02 7.08
CA VAL A 135 -13.63 -10.69 7.00
C VAL A 135 -12.69 -9.85 6.13
N GLY A 136 -11.46 -9.70 6.58
CA GLY A 136 -10.44 -8.95 5.85
C GLY A 136 -10.49 -7.44 6.07
N GLN A 137 -11.34 -6.93 6.97
CA GLN A 137 -11.29 -5.53 7.38
C GLN A 137 -9.94 -5.23 8.04
N PRO A 138 -9.15 -4.24 7.59
CA PRO A 138 -7.85 -3.95 8.20
C PRO A 138 -8.00 -3.45 9.65
N VAL A 139 -7.22 -4.00 10.60
CA VAL A 139 -7.25 -3.58 12.01
C VAL A 139 -6.00 -2.78 12.39
N PHE A 140 -4.85 -3.26 11.95
CA PHE A 140 -3.56 -2.60 12.15
C PHE A 140 -2.65 -2.87 10.96
N ALA A 141 -1.61 -2.05 10.80
CA ALA A 141 -0.58 -2.26 9.79
C ALA A 141 0.78 -2.50 10.45
N VAL A 142 1.44 -3.59 10.08
CA VAL A 142 2.83 -3.87 10.49
C VAL A 142 3.77 -3.32 9.43
N ILE A 143 4.71 -2.48 9.85
CA ILE A 143 5.78 -1.94 9.02
C ILE A 143 7.08 -2.65 9.39
N ALA A 144 7.77 -3.23 8.41
CA ALA A 144 9.00 -3.99 8.64
C ALA A 144 10.06 -3.76 7.55
N THR A 145 11.30 -4.18 7.83
CA THR A 145 12.44 -4.05 6.91
C THR A 145 12.44 -5.05 5.75
N SER A 146 11.50 -6.00 5.72
CA SER A 146 11.29 -6.90 4.59
C SER A 146 9.81 -7.30 4.49
N ARG A 147 9.36 -7.60 3.27
CA ARG A 147 7.99 -8.10 3.01
C ARG A 147 7.67 -9.33 3.84
N GLU A 148 8.63 -10.23 3.97
CA GLU A 148 8.50 -11.47 4.72
C GLU A 148 8.35 -11.24 6.22
N ALA A 149 9.12 -10.31 6.80
CA ALA A 149 8.98 -9.95 8.21
C ALA A 149 7.62 -9.31 8.50
N ALA A 150 7.17 -8.38 7.65
CA ALA A 150 5.86 -7.75 7.79
C ALA A 150 4.73 -8.78 7.77
N ARG A 151 4.73 -9.68 6.78
CA ARG A 151 3.71 -10.73 6.61
C ARG A 151 3.69 -11.72 7.77
N ARG A 152 4.85 -12.19 8.23
CA ARG A 152 4.93 -13.13 9.37
C ARG A 152 4.39 -12.52 10.64
N ALA A 153 4.73 -11.27 10.93
CA ALA A 153 4.21 -10.56 12.08
C ALA A 153 2.69 -10.32 11.95
N ALA A 154 2.21 -9.86 10.79
CA ALA A 154 0.77 -9.65 10.56
C ALA A 154 -0.06 -10.95 10.67
N ALA A 155 0.50 -12.10 10.32
CA ALA A 155 -0.16 -13.40 10.46
C ALA A 155 -0.44 -13.81 11.93
N LEU A 156 0.21 -13.15 12.89
CA LEU A 156 -0.05 -13.35 14.33
C LEU A 156 -1.29 -12.56 14.81
N ALA A 157 -2.03 -11.88 13.92
CA ALA A 157 -3.23 -11.12 14.26
C ALA A 157 -4.26 -11.88 15.14
N PRO A 158 -4.51 -13.21 14.97
CA PRO A 158 -5.43 -13.94 15.86
C PRO A 158 -4.94 -14.12 17.31
N GLN A 159 -3.66 -13.80 17.58
CA GLN A 159 -2.99 -14.04 18.87
C GLN A 159 -2.83 -12.76 19.70
N VAL A 160 -3.30 -11.62 19.19
CA VAL A 160 -3.11 -10.29 19.79
C VAL A 160 -4.42 -9.61 20.12
#